data_AF-A0A2T6Z9Q4-F1
#
_entry.id   AF-A0A2T6Z9Q4-F1
#
_cell.length_a   1.000
_cell.length_b   1.000
_cell.length_c   1.000
_cell.angle_alpha   90.00
_cell.angle_beta   90.00
_cell.angle_gamma   90.00
#
_symmetry.space_group_name_H-M   'P 1'
#
loop_
_entity.id
_entity.type
_entity.pdbx_description
1 polymer ?
#
loop_
_entity_poly.entity_id
_entity_poly.type
_entity_poly.pdbx_seq_one_letter_code
_entity_poly.pdbx_strand_id
1 'polypeptide(L)'
;MATAGGSASIITQVQQGGPSLTTLGDTASEENLTLDLRGTQFLLSRDELLTLPEFVLLSLFPNGLFPDGQVNSFHDEGVHSVDFDPVCLQYMLDFFRQVSSTITSSNSGPDDADAENGASPSSPTNVLQDRAGIIVLREDLDFYVIPPRRDISHPDMISVKRNAGKVLLKQDGIFSGLRRTDDAGTTEQHLIEMLTAGGFNTDDRWGHRAGEPNKAVICSLALARLRTDMRSATGDGKDSTTVGMAQKLLLFWRKPARRCWWEGMDLEGVEGVDGKLKVWIRRVWTLEMSVIGLR
;
A
#
# COMPACT_ATOMS: atom_id res chain seq x y z
N MET A 1 24.86 10.86 52.76
CA MET A 1 23.74 11.41 51.97
C MET A 1 24.19 11.46 50.52
N ALA A 2 23.51 10.71 49.65
CA ALA A 2 23.82 10.62 48.24
C ALA A 2 23.21 11.80 47.49
N THR A 3 24.01 12.48 46.66
CA THR A 3 23.53 13.41 45.62
C THR A 3 24.09 12.92 44.29
N ALA A 4 23.18 12.40 43.48
CA ALA A 4 23.45 11.75 42.20
C ALA A 4 24.01 12.73 41.17
N GLY A 5 25.08 12.32 40.49
CA GLY A 5 25.55 12.93 39.26
C GLY A 5 24.57 12.62 38.13
N GLY A 6 23.99 13.66 37.54
CA GLY A 6 23.29 13.56 36.27
C GLY A 6 24.32 13.35 35.16
N SER A 7 24.43 12.12 34.67
CA SER A 7 25.08 11.81 33.39
C SER A 7 24.32 12.56 32.31
N ALA A 8 24.93 13.61 31.73
CA ALA A 8 24.45 14.19 30.50
C ALA A 8 24.60 13.12 29.41
N SER A 9 23.51 12.45 29.07
CA SER A 9 23.47 11.54 27.93
C SER A 9 23.77 12.33 26.66
N ILE A 10 24.84 11.93 25.98
CA ILE A 10 25.07 12.21 24.56
C ILE A 10 23.93 11.52 23.80
N ILE A 11 22.79 12.22 23.73
CA ILE A 11 21.71 11.92 22.81
C ILE A 11 21.92 12.90 21.65
N THR A 12 22.31 12.30 20.54
CA THR A 12 22.31 12.86 19.21
C THR A 12 21.06 13.71 18.98
N GLN A 13 21.25 15.03 18.86
CA GLN A 13 20.31 15.90 18.18
C GLN A 13 20.18 15.40 16.74
N VAL A 14 19.11 14.66 16.46
CA VAL A 14 18.69 14.41 15.09
C VAL A 14 17.90 15.64 14.67
N GLN A 15 18.50 16.43 13.79
CA GLN A 15 17.84 17.52 13.08
C GLN A 15 16.60 16.94 12.37
N GLN A 16 15.42 17.20 12.93
CA GLN A 16 14.14 16.98 12.23
C GLN A 16 14.04 18.00 11.10
N GLY A 17 14.67 17.68 9.97
CA GLY A 17 14.57 18.41 8.73
C GLY A 17 14.39 17.40 7.60
N GLY A 18 13.23 16.76 7.53
CA GLY A 18 12.82 16.10 6.29
C GLY A 18 12.63 17.17 5.20
N PRO A 19 12.92 16.87 3.93
CA PRO A 19 12.82 17.85 2.86
C PRO A 19 11.39 18.42 2.83
N SER A 20 11.29 19.74 2.92
CA SER A 20 10.04 20.46 2.75
C SER A 20 9.57 20.27 1.31
N LEU A 21 8.38 19.68 1.14
CA LEU A 21 7.70 19.65 -0.15
C LEU A 21 7.22 21.07 -0.46
N THR A 22 8.08 21.87 -1.09
CA THR A 22 7.78 23.26 -1.45
C THR A 22 6.58 23.29 -2.40
N THR A 23 5.59 24.11 -2.05
CA THR A 23 4.40 24.41 -2.84
C THR A 23 4.75 24.73 -4.28
N LEU A 24 4.08 24.02 -5.17
CA LEU A 24 4.38 23.95 -6.58
C LEU A 24 3.60 25.03 -7.31
N GLY A 25 4.29 26.10 -7.73
CA GLY A 25 3.73 27.22 -8.45
C GLY A 25 3.74 27.02 -9.96
N ASP A 26 2.56 26.90 -10.54
CA ASP A 26 2.07 27.48 -11.81
C ASP A 26 3.08 27.70 -12.96
N THR A 27 3.55 26.62 -13.59
CA THR A 27 3.91 26.59 -15.02
C THR A 27 3.60 25.20 -15.58
N ALA A 28 2.55 25.12 -16.41
CA ALA A 28 2.06 23.90 -17.04
C ALA A 28 2.88 23.55 -18.29
N SER A 29 3.98 22.82 -18.11
CA SER A 29 4.44 21.83 -19.09
C SER A 29 3.85 20.48 -18.67
N GLU A 30 3.15 19.79 -19.57
CA GLU A 30 2.76 18.38 -19.38
C GLU A 30 4.01 17.50 -19.40
N GLU A 31 4.82 17.59 -18.34
CA GLU A 31 6.04 16.81 -18.18
C GLU A 31 5.66 15.37 -17.88
N ASN A 32 5.87 14.53 -18.90
CA ASN A 32 5.74 13.09 -18.78
C ASN A 32 7.12 12.48 -18.47
N LEU A 33 7.16 11.62 -17.48
CA LEU A 33 8.34 10.89 -17.05
C LEU A 33 8.36 9.50 -17.67
N THR A 34 9.47 9.12 -18.30
CA THR A 34 9.67 7.76 -18.81
C THR A 34 10.47 6.92 -17.82
N LEU A 35 9.85 5.84 -17.33
CA LEU A 35 10.46 4.86 -16.42
C LEU A 35 10.68 3.52 -17.13
N ASP A 36 11.76 2.81 -16.82
CA ASP A 36 11.99 1.41 -17.23
C ASP A 36 12.05 0.50 -16.00
N LEU A 37 11.04 -0.34 -15.86
CA LEU A 37 10.89 -1.30 -14.77
C LEU A 37 11.19 -2.70 -15.31
N ARG A 38 12.42 -3.16 -15.08
CA ARG A 38 12.88 -4.51 -15.46
C ARG A 38 12.66 -4.82 -16.95
N GLY A 39 12.87 -3.82 -17.82
CA GLY A 39 12.69 -3.93 -19.28
C GLY A 39 11.30 -3.50 -19.77
N THR A 40 10.39 -3.10 -18.88
CA THR A 40 9.04 -2.61 -19.23
C THR A 40 8.97 -1.11 -19.04
N GLN A 41 8.68 -0.37 -20.12
CA GLN A 41 8.63 1.09 -20.08
C GLN A 41 7.24 1.61 -19.69
N PHE A 42 7.23 2.62 -18.84
CA PHE A 42 6.04 3.36 -18.42
C PHE A 42 6.24 4.84 -18.70
N LEU A 43 5.21 5.50 -19.24
CA LEU A 43 5.15 6.94 -19.36
C LEU A 43 4.12 7.44 -18.36
N LEU A 44 4.56 8.22 -17.37
CA LEU A 44 3.71 8.74 -16.30
C LEU A 44 3.63 10.26 -16.38
N SER A 45 2.41 10.79 -16.33
CA SER A 45 2.25 12.23 -16.16
C SER A 45 2.56 12.65 -14.72
N ARG A 46 2.84 13.94 -14.52
CA ARG A 46 2.94 14.54 -13.19
C ARG A 46 1.74 14.23 -12.30
N ASP A 47 0.53 14.30 -12.85
CA ASP A 47 -0.71 14.07 -12.11
C ASP A 47 -0.78 12.62 -11.63
N GLU A 48 -0.44 11.65 -12.48
CA GLU A 48 -0.39 10.25 -12.08
C GLU A 48 0.62 10.03 -10.96
N LEU A 49 1.81 10.60 -11.11
CA LEU A 49 2.88 10.52 -10.13
C LEU A 49 2.46 11.05 -8.76
N LEU A 50 1.76 12.18 -8.71
CA LEU A 50 1.27 12.79 -7.46
C LEU A 50 0.16 11.99 -6.78
N THR A 51 -0.51 11.10 -7.51
CA THR A 51 -1.53 10.21 -6.93
C THR A 51 -0.96 8.92 -6.37
N LEU A 52 0.23 8.49 -6.81
CA LEU A 52 0.82 7.23 -6.38
C LEU A 52 1.06 7.20 -4.86
N PRO A 53 0.90 6.03 -4.22
CA PRO A 53 1.23 5.85 -2.81
C PRO A 53 2.70 6.16 -2.52
N GLU A 54 2.97 6.67 -1.32
CA GLU A 54 4.30 7.04 -0.83
C GLU A 54 5.28 5.87 -0.95
N PHE A 55 4.87 4.64 -0.64
CA PHE A 55 5.79 3.50 -0.74
C PHE A 55 6.26 3.24 -2.19
N VAL A 56 5.41 3.51 -3.18
CA VAL A 56 5.78 3.37 -4.60
C VAL A 56 6.73 4.50 -4.96
N LEU A 57 6.42 5.74 -4.57
CA LEU A 57 7.28 6.88 -4.83
C LEU A 57 8.69 6.70 -4.24
N LEU A 58 8.79 6.17 -3.01
CA LEU A 58 10.07 5.85 -2.38
C LEU A 58 10.82 4.72 -3.10
N SER A 59 10.11 3.79 -3.71
CA SER A 59 10.71 2.69 -4.48
C SER A 59 11.18 3.15 -5.86
N LEU A 60 10.39 4.01 -6.53
CA LEU A 60 10.72 4.57 -7.84
C LEU A 60 11.81 5.64 -7.75
N PHE A 61 11.82 6.42 -6.66
CA PHE A 61 12.73 7.55 -6.45
C PHE A 61 13.41 7.44 -5.08
N PRO A 62 14.32 6.47 -4.89
CA PRO A 62 14.98 6.25 -3.59
C PRO A 62 15.79 7.46 -3.11
N ASN A 63 16.21 8.33 -4.04
CA ASN A 63 16.94 9.57 -3.74
C ASN A 63 16.03 10.82 -3.76
N GLY A 64 14.71 10.63 -3.75
CA GLY A 64 13.72 11.70 -3.90
C GLY A 64 13.32 11.97 -5.35
N LEU A 65 12.11 12.49 -5.52
CA LEU A 65 11.49 12.78 -6.82
C LEU A 65 12.23 13.87 -7.63
N PHE A 66 13.05 14.69 -6.96
CA PHE A 66 13.79 15.80 -7.56
C PHE A 66 15.16 15.91 -6.89
N PRO A 67 16.25 15.44 -7.53
CA PRO A 67 17.60 15.73 -7.07
C PRO A 67 17.81 17.26 -7.15
N ASP A 68 17.98 17.91 -6.01
CA ASP A 68 18.48 19.28 -5.88
C ASP A 68 17.69 20.42 -6.53
N GLY A 69 16.44 20.68 -6.11
CA GLY A 69 15.82 22.01 -6.27
C GLY A 69 15.68 22.55 -7.71
N GLN A 70 16.01 21.74 -8.71
CA GLN A 70 15.81 22.02 -10.11
C GLN A 70 14.47 21.41 -10.50
N VAL A 71 13.42 22.20 -10.31
CA VAL A 71 12.10 21.97 -10.90
C VAL A 71 12.19 21.81 -12.43
N ASN A 72 13.34 22.14 -13.03
CA ASN A 72 13.65 21.99 -14.44
C ASN A 72 14.43 20.70 -14.82
N SER A 73 14.66 19.73 -13.93
CA SER A 73 15.44 18.52 -14.28
C SER A 73 14.65 17.43 -15.01
N PHE A 74 13.39 17.65 -15.40
CA PHE A 74 12.75 16.83 -16.45
C PHE A 74 13.38 17.03 -17.83
N HIS A 75 14.36 17.94 -17.98
CA HIS A 75 15.07 18.19 -19.23
C HIS A 75 16.03 17.07 -19.67
N ASP A 76 16.27 16.05 -18.85
CA ASP A 76 16.93 14.85 -19.34
C ASP A 76 15.83 13.93 -19.91
N GLU A 77 15.71 13.83 -21.23
CA GLU A 77 14.91 12.83 -21.97
C GLU A 77 15.40 11.38 -21.71
N GLY A 78 15.93 11.12 -20.51
CA GLY A 78 16.49 9.85 -20.09
C GLY A 78 15.40 8.92 -19.59
N VAL A 79 15.46 7.67 -20.02
CA VAL A 79 14.66 6.60 -19.45
C VAL A 79 15.22 6.27 -18.06
N HIS A 80 14.42 6.46 -17.01
CA HIS A 80 14.84 6.17 -15.64
C HIS A 80 14.61 4.70 -15.29
N SER A 81 15.69 3.93 -15.19
CA SER A 81 15.59 2.51 -14.84
C SER A 81 15.44 2.29 -13.33
N VAL A 82 14.48 1.46 -12.94
CA VAL A 82 14.15 1.14 -11.55
C VAL A 82 13.95 -0.38 -11.38
N ASP A 83 14.49 -0.94 -10.31
CA ASP A 83 14.18 -2.32 -9.88
C ASP A 83 12.85 -2.38 -9.11
N PHE A 84 11.75 -2.19 -9.84
CA PHE A 84 10.38 -2.35 -9.33
C PHE A 84 9.61 -3.35 -10.20
N ASP A 85 8.62 -4.02 -9.62
CA ASP A 85 7.79 -4.97 -10.35
C ASP A 85 6.84 -4.23 -11.32
N PRO A 86 7.01 -4.39 -12.65
CA PRO A 86 6.19 -3.68 -13.63
C PRO A 86 4.72 -4.10 -13.57
N VAL A 87 4.42 -5.36 -13.23
CA VAL A 87 3.03 -5.84 -13.16
C VAL A 87 2.31 -5.21 -11.97
N CYS A 88 3.03 -5.04 -10.86
CA CYS A 88 2.52 -4.34 -9.67
C CYS A 88 2.17 -2.88 -9.98
N LEU A 89 3.07 -2.15 -10.67
CA LEU A 89 2.82 -0.76 -11.05
C LEU A 89 1.64 -0.65 -12.03
N GLN A 90 1.59 -1.52 -13.04
CA GLN A 90 0.51 -1.54 -14.02
C GLN A 90 -0.85 -1.77 -13.35
N TYR A 91 -0.95 -2.79 -12.48
CA TYR A 91 -2.18 -3.07 -11.72
C TYR A 91 -2.66 -1.83 -10.93
N MET A 92 -1.73 -1.10 -10.33
CA MET A 92 -2.05 0.12 -9.59
C MET A 92 -2.53 1.24 -10.51
N LEU A 93 -1.80 1.53 -11.58
CA LEU A 93 -2.16 2.59 -12.53
C LEU A 93 -3.52 2.33 -13.16
N ASP A 94 -3.80 1.10 -13.58
CA ASP A 94 -5.09 0.72 -14.17
C ASP A 94 -6.24 0.99 -13.20
N PHE A 95 -6.08 0.59 -11.94
CA PHE A 95 -7.08 0.86 -10.91
C PHE A 95 -7.27 2.37 -10.69
N PHE A 96 -6.19 3.14 -10.56
CA PHE A 96 -6.25 4.58 -10.30
C PHE A 96 -6.90 5.34 -11.46
N ARG A 97 -6.53 5.01 -12.71
CA ARG A 97 -7.13 5.55 -13.93
C ARG A 97 -8.61 5.21 -14.02
N GLN A 98 -8.99 3.98 -13.68
CA GLN A 98 -10.39 3.56 -13.64
C GLN A 98 -11.19 4.37 -12.62
N VAL A 99 -10.69 4.56 -11.40
CA VAL A 99 -11.42 5.37 -10.42
C VAL A 99 -11.50 6.84 -10.87
N SER A 100 -10.43 7.39 -11.43
CA SER A 100 -10.40 8.78 -11.95
C SER A 100 -11.43 9.02 -13.06
N SER A 101 -11.61 8.08 -13.99
CA SER A 101 -12.60 8.21 -15.07
C SER A 101 -14.04 8.21 -14.56
N THR A 102 -14.33 7.46 -13.48
CA THR A 102 -15.67 7.47 -12.86
C THR A 102 -16.02 8.80 -12.21
N ILE A 103 -15.05 9.55 -11.69
CA ILE A 103 -15.26 10.88 -11.09
C ILE A 103 -15.60 11.91 -12.18
N THR A 104 -14.88 11.88 -13.30
CA THR A 104 -15.13 12.81 -14.42
C THR A 104 -16.51 12.57 -15.05
N SER A 105 -16.97 11.32 -15.07
CA SER A 105 -18.26 10.94 -15.66
C SER A 105 -19.47 11.28 -14.78
N SER A 106 -19.31 11.34 -13.45
CA SER A 106 -20.40 11.78 -12.56
C SER A 106 -20.64 13.29 -12.61
N ASN A 107 -19.62 14.08 -12.99
CA ASN A 107 -19.68 15.54 -13.00
C ASN A 107 -20.17 16.13 -14.35
N SER A 108 -20.55 15.29 -15.33
CA SER A 108 -21.05 15.71 -16.64
C SER A 108 -22.57 15.59 -16.81
N GLY A 109 -23.33 15.54 -15.71
CA GLY A 109 -24.79 15.72 -15.73
C GLY A 109 -25.17 17.19 -15.91
N PRO A 110 -26.22 17.52 -16.69
CA PRO A 110 -26.70 18.89 -16.82
C PRO A 110 -27.52 19.29 -15.58
N ASP A 111 -27.29 20.53 -15.12
CA ASP A 111 -28.04 21.30 -14.11
C ASP A 111 -27.88 20.91 -12.63
N ASP A 112 -27.09 21.70 -11.90
CA ASP A 112 -27.54 22.27 -10.62
C ASP A 112 -26.79 23.58 -10.33
N ALA A 113 -27.27 24.66 -10.95
CA ALA A 113 -27.00 26.01 -10.50
C ALA A 113 -27.97 26.33 -9.36
N ASP A 114 -27.66 25.92 -8.13
CA ASP A 114 -28.07 26.58 -6.88
C ASP A 114 -27.67 25.77 -5.65
N ALA A 115 -26.52 26.10 -5.06
CA ALA A 115 -26.24 25.78 -3.64
C ALA A 115 -25.16 26.71 -3.07
N GLU A 116 -25.47 28.01 -2.98
CA GLU A 116 -24.87 28.84 -1.93
C GLU A 116 -25.33 28.29 -0.58
N ASN A 117 -24.50 27.47 0.06
CA ASN A 117 -24.64 27.20 1.50
C ASN A 117 -23.25 27.12 2.13
N GLY A 118 -22.95 28.12 2.96
CA GLY A 118 -21.72 28.25 3.73
C GLY A 118 -21.53 27.13 4.74
N ALA A 119 -20.98 26.01 4.28
CA ALA A 119 -20.57 24.90 5.13
C ALA A 119 -19.17 25.15 5.70
N SER A 120 -19.06 25.08 7.02
CA SER A 120 -17.81 25.27 7.77
C SER A 120 -16.74 24.25 7.36
N PRO A 121 -15.45 24.62 7.25
CA PRO A 121 -14.39 23.77 6.69
C PRO A 121 -13.89 22.62 7.59
N SER A 122 -14.65 22.17 8.60
CA SER A 122 -14.15 21.29 9.66
C SER A 122 -14.56 19.82 9.60
N SER A 123 -15.32 19.37 8.58
CA SER A 123 -15.74 17.97 8.48
C SER A 123 -14.93 17.16 7.43
N PRO A 124 -14.33 16.02 7.79
CA PRO A 124 -13.55 15.17 6.86
C PRO A 124 -14.38 14.61 5.70
N THR A 125 -15.71 14.68 5.79
CA THR A 125 -16.65 14.32 4.72
C THR A 125 -16.62 15.29 3.54
N ASN A 126 -16.28 16.57 3.74
CA ASN A 126 -16.19 17.55 2.64
C ASN A 126 -14.94 17.34 1.77
N VAL A 127 -13.91 16.67 2.29
CA VAL A 127 -12.67 16.38 1.54
C VAL A 127 -12.93 15.38 0.40
N LEU A 128 -14.03 14.64 0.43
CA LEU A 128 -14.35 13.53 -0.48
C LEU A 128 -15.57 13.80 -1.37
N GLN A 129 -16.13 15.00 -1.37
CA GLN A 129 -17.32 15.32 -2.19
C GLN A 129 -17.03 15.25 -3.70
N ASP A 130 -15.81 15.64 -4.12
CA ASP A 130 -15.31 15.50 -5.50
C ASP A 130 -14.05 14.61 -5.59
N ARG A 131 -13.76 13.83 -4.55
CA ARG A 131 -12.51 13.05 -4.45
C ARG A 131 -12.80 11.60 -4.10
N ALA A 132 -12.06 10.69 -4.72
CA ALA A 132 -12.12 9.29 -4.33
C ALA A 132 -10.93 8.93 -3.45
N GLY A 133 -11.24 8.35 -2.28
CA GLY A 133 -10.24 7.66 -1.47
C GLY A 133 -10.00 6.27 -2.04
N ILE A 134 -8.73 5.85 -2.10
CA ILE A 134 -8.31 4.50 -2.44
C ILE A 134 -7.56 3.94 -1.24
N ILE A 135 -8.03 2.80 -0.76
CA ILE A 135 -7.36 2.00 0.26
C ILE A 135 -6.29 1.18 -0.44
N VAL A 136 -5.05 1.31 0.02
CA VAL A 136 -3.89 0.62 -0.54
C VAL A 136 -3.33 -0.30 0.53
N LEU A 137 -3.51 -1.60 0.35
CA LEU A 137 -3.01 -2.62 1.25
C LEU A 137 -1.88 -3.39 0.59
N ARG A 138 -0.72 -3.40 1.25
CA ARG A 138 0.48 -4.08 0.78
C ARG A 138 0.96 -5.10 1.80
N GLU A 139 1.42 -6.25 1.31
CA GLU A 139 2.13 -7.26 2.10
C GLU A 139 3.53 -7.49 1.54
N ASP A 140 4.53 -7.44 2.41
CA ASP A 140 5.82 -8.11 2.22
C ASP A 140 5.87 -9.38 3.06
N LEU A 141 6.10 -10.51 2.40
CA LEU A 141 6.23 -11.81 3.03
C LEU A 141 7.65 -12.31 2.78
N ASP A 142 8.52 -12.17 3.78
CA ASP A 142 9.85 -12.81 3.79
C ASP A 142 9.69 -14.24 4.33
N PHE A 143 10.19 -15.24 3.62
CA PHE A 143 10.10 -16.63 4.07
C PHE A 143 11.47 -17.31 4.21
N TYR A 144 11.62 -18.05 5.30
CA TYR A 144 12.84 -18.72 5.72
C TYR A 144 12.56 -20.22 5.77
N VAL A 145 13.00 -20.92 4.74
CA VAL A 145 12.86 -22.37 4.65
C VAL A 145 13.90 -23.05 5.52
N ILE A 146 13.45 -23.92 6.43
CA ILE A 146 14.33 -24.78 7.22
C ILE A 146 14.77 -25.97 6.35
N PRO A 147 16.07 -26.31 6.30
CA PRO A 147 16.55 -27.44 5.53
C PRO A 147 15.78 -28.73 5.88
N PRO A 148 15.19 -29.42 4.90
CA PRO A 148 14.40 -30.64 5.15
C PRO A 148 15.28 -31.81 5.60
N ARG A 149 16.57 -31.79 5.26
CA ARG A 149 17.59 -32.75 5.68
C ARG A 149 18.93 -32.05 5.91
N ARG A 150 19.78 -32.65 6.76
CA ARG A 150 21.05 -32.05 7.22
C ARG A 150 22.09 -31.87 6.11
N ASP A 151 22.08 -32.74 5.13
CA ASP A 151 23.10 -32.89 4.08
C ASP A 151 22.63 -32.32 2.72
N ILE A 152 21.64 -31.41 2.72
CA ILE A 152 21.14 -30.81 1.48
C ILE A 152 22.21 -29.94 0.81
N SER A 153 22.38 -30.11 -0.51
CA SER A 153 23.31 -29.29 -1.27
C SER A 153 22.77 -27.85 -1.44
N HIS A 154 23.66 -26.89 -1.70
CA HIS A 154 23.23 -25.51 -1.93
C HIS A 154 22.26 -25.36 -3.14
N PRO A 155 22.51 -25.99 -4.30
CA PRO A 155 21.58 -25.97 -5.44
C PRO A 155 20.21 -26.56 -5.09
N ASP A 156 20.18 -27.69 -4.38
CA ASP A 156 18.92 -28.31 -3.97
C ASP A 156 18.15 -27.41 -3.01
N MET A 157 18.83 -26.75 -2.07
CA MET A 157 18.21 -25.81 -1.15
C MET A 157 17.58 -24.61 -1.89
N ILE A 158 18.22 -24.13 -2.97
CA ILE A 158 17.65 -23.07 -3.82
C ILE A 158 16.36 -23.58 -4.49
N SER A 159 16.37 -24.81 -5.02
CA SER A 159 15.18 -25.42 -5.63
C SER A 159 14.05 -25.58 -4.61
N VAL A 160 14.34 -26.05 -3.39
CA VAL A 160 13.36 -26.15 -2.30
C VAL A 160 12.78 -24.78 -1.94
N LYS A 161 13.61 -23.72 -1.84
CA LYS A 161 13.12 -22.34 -1.58
C LYS A 161 12.19 -21.86 -2.68
N ARG A 162 12.53 -22.09 -3.95
CA ARG A 162 11.67 -21.73 -5.08
C ARG A 162 10.33 -22.47 -5.03
N ASN A 163 10.35 -23.76 -4.74
CA ASN A 163 9.14 -24.57 -4.66
C ASN A 163 8.28 -24.22 -3.44
N ALA A 164 8.88 -23.88 -2.30
CA ALA A 164 8.16 -23.32 -1.16
C ALA A 164 7.45 -22.01 -1.53
N GLY A 165 8.15 -21.11 -2.24
CA GLY A 165 7.54 -19.87 -2.77
C GLY A 165 6.32 -20.13 -3.65
N LYS A 166 6.38 -21.12 -4.55
CA LYS A 166 5.22 -21.52 -5.38
C LYS A 166 4.02 -21.97 -4.56
N VAL A 167 4.24 -22.65 -3.42
CA VAL A 167 3.16 -23.06 -2.52
C VAL A 167 2.59 -21.86 -1.76
N LEU A 168 3.44 -20.97 -1.25
CA LEU A 168 3.04 -19.75 -0.54
C LEU A 168 2.28 -18.75 -1.41
N LEU A 169 2.56 -18.72 -2.72
CA LEU A 169 1.83 -17.90 -3.68
C LEU A 169 0.36 -18.31 -3.80
N LYS A 170 0.02 -19.58 -3.54
CA LYS A 170 -1.36 -20.07 -3.57
C LYS A 170 -2.20 -19.60 -2.38
N GLN A 171 -1.57 -19.12 -1.31
CA GLN A 171 -2.26 -18.48 -0.19
C GLN A 171 -2.55 -17.02 -0.59
N ASP A 172 -3.61 -16.81 -1.37
CA ASP A 172 -3.88 -15.55 -2.06
C ASP A 172 -4.99 -14.69 -1.41
N GLY A 173 -5.65 -15.17 -0.36
CA GLY A 173 -6.64 -14.38 0.38
C GLY A 173 -5.99 -13.25 1.17
N ILE A 174 -6.56 -12.04 1.11
CA ILE A 174 -6.01 -10.85 1.79
C ILE A 174 -5.94 -11.08 3.31
N PHE A 175 -6.98 -11.65 3.92
CA PHE A 175 -7.05 -11.84 5.37
C PHE A 175 -6.49 -13.17 5.86
N SER A 176 -5.92 -14.00 4.98
CA SER A 176 -5.43 -15.35 5.30
C SER A 176 -4.35 -15.35 6.40
N GLY A 177 -3.48 -14.34 6.41
CA GLY A 177 -2.41 -14.19 7.42
C GLY A 177 -2.85 -13.56 8.75
N LEU A 178 -4.07 -13.01 8.84
CA LEU A 178 -4.59 -12.36 10.06
C LEU A 178 -5.53 -13.24 10.87
N ARG A 179 -6.23 -14.19 10.26
CA ARG A 179 -7.21 -15.08 10.93
C ARG A 179 -6.52 -16.21 11.70
N ARG A 180 -5.68 -15.85 12.67
CA ARG A 180 -4.88 -16.84 13.42
C ARG A 180 -5.68 -17.56 14.50
N THR A 181 -6.69 -16.93 15.06
CA THR A 181 -7.60 -17.53 16.05
C THR A 181 -9.01 -16.97 15.85
N ASP A 182 -10.04 -17.78 16.10
CA ASP A 182 -11.46 -17.36 16.07
C ASP A 182 -11.85 -16.57 17.34
N ASP A 183 -10.88 -15.98 18.02
CA ASP A 183 -11.08 -15.22 19.24
C ASP A 183 -11.76 -13.88 18.90
N ALA A 184 -12.98 -13.70 19.39
CA ALA A 184 -13.73 -12.47 19.21
C ALA A 184 -13.06 -11.29 19.94
N GLY A 185 -13.12 -10.10 19.34
CA GLY A 185 -12.65 -8.85 19.95
C GLY A 185 -11.14 -8.58 19.81
N THR A 186 -10.42 -9.35 18.99
CA THR A 186 -9.00 -9.10 18.69
C THR A 186 -8.81 -7.85 17.83
N THR A 187 -7.62 -7.25 17.89
CA THR A 187 -7.26 -6.10 17.04
C THR A 187 -7.26 -6.48 15.55
N GLU A 188 -6.93 -7.73 15.24
CA GLU A 188 -7.01 -8.35 13.91
C GLU A 188 -8.44 -8.32 13.38
N GLN A 189 -9.40 -8.76 14.20
CA GLN A 189 -10.81 -8.77 13.83
C GLN A 189 -11.32 -7.35 13.58
N HIS A 190 -10.97 -6.38 14.44
CA HIS A 190 -11.31 -4.97 14.22
C HIS A 190 -10.69 -4.39 12.94
N LEU A 191 -9.47 -4.80 12.59
CA LEU A 191 -8.82 -4.38 11.34
C LEU A 191 -9.54 -4.96 10.11
N ILE A 192 -9.94 -6.23 10.16
CA ILE A 192 -10.74 -6.87 9.10
C ILE A 192 -12.07 -6.13 8.95
N GLU A 193 -12.79 -5.87 10.05
CA GLU A 193 -14.05 -5.11 10.04
C GLU A 193 -13.88 -3.71 9.46
N MET A 194 -12.82 -3.00 9.82
CA MET A 194 -12.53 -1.66 9.30
C MET A 194 -12.23 -1.70 7.79
N LEU A 195 -11.43 -2.66 7.32
CA LEU A 195 -11.10 -2.81 5.90
C LEU A 195 -12.32 -3.25 5.08
N THR A 196 -13.17 -4.10 5.64
CA THR A 196 -14.41 -4.52 5.00
C THR A 196 -15.45 -3.41 4.96
N ALA A 197 -15.59 -2.62 6.03
CA ALA A 197 -16.41 -1.41 6.02
C ALA A 197 -15.88 -0.38 5.01
N GLY A 198 -14.55 -0.33 4.82
CA GLY A 198 -13.90 0.59 3.89
C GLY A 198 -14.05 0.24 2.42
N GLY A 199 -14.11 -1.04 2.04
CA GLY A 199 -14.33 -1.40 0.64
C GLY A 199 -13.96 -2.82 0.22
N PHE A 200 -13.16 -3.54 1.02
CA PHE A 200 -12.83 -4.94 0.76
C PHE A 200 -13.97 -5.89 1.17
N ASN A 201 -13.96 -7.12 0.66
CA ASN A 201 -14.81 -8.22 1.12
C ASN A 201 -13.96 -9.27 1.85
N THR A 202 -14.60 -10.07 2.70
CA THR A 202 -13.93 -11.06 3.56
C THR A 202 -13.20 -12.17 2.81
N ASP A 203 -13.58 -12.41 1.56
CA ASP A 203 -13.07 -13.42 0.64
C ASP A 203 -12.20 -12.82 -0.48
N ASP A 204 -11.94 -11.52 -0.44
CA ASP A 204 -11.08 -10.86 -1.41
C ASP A 204 -9.66 -11.46 -1.41
N ARG A 205 -9.10 -11.52 -2.61
CA ARG A 205 -7.74 -11.98 -2.89
C ARG A 205 -6.84 -10.80 -3.21
N TRP A 206 -5.53 -10.99 -3.06
CA TRP A 206 -4.55 -10.01 -3.50
C TRP A 206 -4.71 -9.74 -5.00
N GLY A 207 -4.88 -8.48 -5.38
CA GLY A 207 -5.03 -8.09 -6.79
C GLY A 207 -3.73 -8.25 -7.58
N HIS A 208 -2.60 -8.09 -6.90
CA HIS A 208 -1.28 -8.52 -7.39
C HIS A 208 -0.55 -9.29 -6.28
N ARG A 209 0.07 -10.42 -6.62
CA ARG A 209 0.88 -11.23 -5.69
C ARG A 209 1.96 -11.98 -6.46
N ALA A 210 3.22 -11.63 -6.22
CA ALA A 210 4.35 -12.18 -6.96
C ALA A 210 5.58 -12.39 -6.06
N GLY A 211 6.41 -13.36 -6.43
CA GLY A 211 7.72 -13.57 -5.80
C GLY A 211 8.74 -12.61 -6.39
N GLU A 212 9.59 -12.04 -5.54
CA GLU A 212 10.69 -11.17 -5.99
C GLU A 212 11.83 -12.01 -6.60
N PRO A 213 12.35 -11.61 -7.79
CA PRO A 213 13.47 -12.32 -8.41
C PRO A 213 14.68 -12.40 -7.48
N ASN A 214 15.27 -13.60 -7.40
CA ASN A 214 16.46 -13.89 -6.59
C ASN A 214 16.30 -13.64 -5.07
N LYS A 215 15.07 -13.45 -4.58
CA LYS A 215 14.78 -13.24 -3.15
C LYS A 215 13.76 -14.29 -2.67
N ALA A 216 13.80 -14.59 -1.38
CA ALA A 216 12.77 -15.40 -0.72
C ALA A 216 11.67 -14.50 -0.15
N VAL A 217 11.09 -13.68 -1.03
CA VAL A 217 10.11 -12.64 -0.70
C VAL A 217 8.93 -12.74 -1.64
N ILE A 218 7.71 -12.59 -1.12
CA ILE A 218 6.50 -12.40 -1.90
C ILE A 218 5.96 -11.00 -1.59
N CYS A 219 5.78 -10.20 -2.63
CA CYS A 219 5.14 -8.90 -2.57
C CYS A 219 3.68 -9.05 -3.00
N SER A 220 2.75 -8.46 -2.24
CA SER A 220 1.34 -8.43 -2.62
C SER A 220 0.74 -7.04 -2.46
N LEU A 221 -0.23 -6.73 -3.32
CA LEU A 221 -0.92 -5.46 -3.35
C LEU A 221 -2.42 -5.71 -3.59
N ALA A 222 -3.25 -5.02 -2.83
CA ALA A 222 -4.69 -4.97 -3.02
C ALA A 222 -5.19 -3.53 -2.90
N LEU A 223 -6.14 -3.18 -3.76
CA LEU A 223 -6.70 -1.85 -3.88
C LEU A 223 -8.22 -1.91 -3.74
N ALA A 224 -8.79 -0.98 -2.98
CA ALA A 224 -10.24 -0.82 -2.88
C ALA A 224 -10.60 0.66 -2.92
N ARG A 225 -11.68 1.02 -3.63
CA ARG A 225 -12.26 2.35 -3.53
C ARG A 225 -12.92 2.48 -2.16
N LEU A 226 -12.60 3.54 -1.43
CA LEU A 226 -13.21 3.83 -0.13
C LEU A 226 -14.71 4.09 -0.33
N ARG A 227 -15.54 3.30 0.36
CA ARG A 227 -16.98 3.51 0.43
C ARG A 227 -17.26 4.58 1.48
N THR A 228 -17.69 5.76 1.04
CA THR A 228 -18.03 6.90 1.93
C THR A 228 -19.54 7.17 1.96
N ASP A 229 -20.26 6.65 0.98
CA ASP A 229 -21.67 6.86 0.69
C ASP A 229 -22.53 5.72 1.25
N MET A 230 -22.60 5.60 2.57
CA MET A 230 -23.77 4.97 3.20
C MET A 230 -24.71 6.03 3.77
N ARG A 231 -25.03 7.02 2.95
CA ARG A 231 -26.25 7.83 3.14
C ARG A 231 -27.40 7.09 2.44
N SER A 232 -28.27 6.51 3.26
CA SER A 232 -29.67 6.12 2.94
C SER A 232 -29.90 5.04 1.87
N ALA A 233 -29.71 3.76 2.22
CA ALA A 233 -30.40 2.67 1.51
C ALA A 233 -31.36 1.86 2.40
N THR A 234 -31.11 1.71 3.70
CA THR A 234 -32.05 1.04 4.63
C THR A 234 -31.84 1.55 6.05
N GLY A 235 -32.89 2.10 6.68
CA GLY A 235 -32.82 2.77 7.98
C GLY A 235 -32.68 1.83 9.19
N ASP A 236 -31.56 1.12 9.30
CA ASP A 236 -31.19 0.37 10.51
C ASP A 236 -29.95 0.99 11.18
N GLY A 237 -30.05 1.30 12.47
CA GLY A 237 -29.03 2.01 13.26
C GLY A 237 -27.66 1.33 13.42
N LYS A 238 -27.41 0.22 12.71
CA LYS A 238 -26.11 -0.46 12.63
C LYS A 238 -25.12 0.26 11.70
N ASP A 239 -25.62 1.09 10.78
CA ASP A 239 -24.83 1.76 9.74
C ASP A 239 -24.00 2.95 10.25
N SER A 240 -24.36 3.54 11.39
CA SER A 240 -23.58 4.64 11.97
C SER A 240 -22.19 4.18 12.42
N THR A 241 -22.08 2.96 12.95
CA THR A 241 -20.80 2.40 13.42
C THR A 241 -19.89 2.00 12.25
N THR A 242 -20.46 1.45 11.16
CA THR A 242 -19.70 1.05 9.96
C THR A 242 -19.16 2.26 9.20
N VAL A 243 -19.98 3.32 9.03
CA VAL A 243 -19.52 4.60 8.47
C VAL A 243 -18.42 5.23 9.33
N GLY A 244 -18.58 5.19 10.66
CA GLY A 244 -17.54 5.65 11.60
C GLY A 244 -16.25 4.84 11.52
N MET A 245 -16.32 3.55 11.19
CA MET A 245 -15.14 2.70 10.98
C MET A 245 -14.43 3.01 9.65
N ALA A 246 -15.16 3.15 8.55
CA ALA A 246 -14.59 3.52 7.26
C ALA A 246 -13.89 4.89 7.31
N GLN A 247 -14.46 5.86 8.04
CA GLN A 247 -13.84 7.17 8.25
C GLN A 247 -12.51 7.10 9.02
N LYS A 248 -12.31 6.11 9.90
CA LYS A 248 -11.02 5.94 10.60
C LYS A 248 -9.88 5.61 9.64
N LEU A 249 -10.17 5.06 8.46
CA LEU A 249 -9.14 4.79 7.46
C LEU A 249 -8.47 6.08 6.98
N LEU A 250 -9.21 7.20 6.94
CA LEU A 250 -8.66 8.51 6.54
C LEU A 250 -7.54 8.99 7.48
N LEU A 251 -7.46 8.48 8.71
CA LEU A 251 -6.33 8.76 9.61
C LEU A 251 -4.99 8.26 9.06
N PHE A 252 -5.01 7.30 8.12
CA PHE A 252 -3.83 6.76 7.47
C PHE A 252 -3.45 7.50 6.18
N TRP A 253 -4.20 8.55 5.81
CA TRP A 253 -3.81 9.40 4.69
C TRP A 253 -2.52 10.14 5.03
N ARG A 254 -1.48 9.93 4.21
CA ARG A 254 -0.11 10.44 4.43
C ARG A 254 0.54 9.98 5.75
N LYS A 255 -0.03 8.97 6.41
CA LYS A 255 0.47 8.35 7.64
C LYS A 255 0.28 6.84 7.55
N PRO A 256 1.10 6.14 6.73
CA PRO A 256 0.92 4.71 6.51
C PRO A 256 1.04 3.94 7.83
N ALA A 257 0.07 3.08 8.10
CA ALA A 257 0.12 2.16 9.22
C ALA A 257 0.88 0.90 8.83
N ARG A 258 1.79 0.46 9.71
CA ARG A 258 2.60 -0.73 9.47
C ARG A 258 2.46 -1.72 10.62
N ARG A 259 2.31 -2.99 10.28
CA ARG A 259 2.27 -4.10 11.24
C ARG A 259 3.23 -5.18 10.79
N CYS A 260 4.16 -5.56 11.66
CA CYS A 260 5.12 -6.64 11.41
C CYS A 260 4.91 -7.78 12.41
N TRP A 261 4.92 -9.02 11.95
CA TRP A 261 4.86 -10.19 12.82
C TRP A 261 5.56 -11.40 12.20
N TRP A 262 5.78 -12.42 13.04
CA TRP A 262 6.37 -13.69 12.64
C TRP A 262 5.38 -14.83 12.84
N GLU A 263 5.43 -15.81 11.96
CA GLU A 263 4.68 -17.06 12.06
C GLU A 263 5.54 -18.25 11.60
N GLY A 264 5.35 -19.39 12.25
CA GLY A 264 5.92 -20.67 11.81
C GLY A 264 4.80 -21.50 11.17
N MET A 265 5.09 -22.13 10.04
CA MET A 265 4.15 -23.01 9.36
C MET A 265 4.83 -24.24 8.76
N ASP A 266 4.05 -25.31 8.64
CA ASP A 266 4.43 -26.51 7.91
C ASP A 266 3.75 -26.48 6.54
N LEU A 267 4.56 -26.38 5.48
CA LEU A 267 4.09 -26.48 4.10
C LEU A 267 4.02 -27.95 3.68
N GLU A 268 2.91 -28.30 3.03
CA GLU A 268 2.72 -29.62 2.41
C GLU A 268 2.77 -29.49 0.89
N GLY A 269 3.13 -30.58 0.20
CA GLY A 269 3.16 -30.63 -1.26
C GLY A 269 4.26 -29.77 -1.90
N VAL A 270 5.37 -29.54 -1.20
CA VAL A 270 6.54 -28.85 -1.77
C VAL A 270 7.36 -29.84 -2.60
N GLU A 271 7.45 -29.59 -3.90
CA GLU A 271 8.24 -30.41 -4.83
C GLU A 271 9.70 -30.53 -4.38
N GLY A 272 10.21 -31.76 -4.31
CA GLY A 272 11.57 -32.07 -3.85
C GLY A 272 11.71 -32.23 -2.33
N VAL A 273 10.59 -32.20 -1.57
CA VAL A 273 10.57 -32.47 -0.13
C VAL A 273 9.59 -33.59 0.19
N ASP A 274 10.06 -34.60 0.91
CA ASP A 274 9.22 -35.66 1.44
C ASP A 274 8.52 -35.19 2.72
N GLY A 275 7.20 -35.04 2.67
CA GLY A 275 6.37 -34.66 3.81
C GLY A 275 6.30 -33.15 4.05
N LYS A 276 6.38 -32.75 5.32
CA LYS A 276 6.19 -31.36 5.76
C LYS A 276 7.49 -30.56 5.69
N LEU A 277 7.44 -29.41 5.04
CA LEU A 277 8.52 -28.44 5.01
C LEU A 277 8.27 -27.33 6.02
N LYS A 278 9.15 -27.20 7.02
CA LYS A 278 9.10 -26.12 8.01
C LYS A 278 9.54 -24.80 7.39
N VAL A 279 8.72 -23.78 7.52
CA VAL A 279 8.99 -22.42 7.05
C VAL A 279 8.66 -21.42 8.14
N TRP A 280 9.56 -20.47 8.36
CA TRP A 280 9.25 -19.26 9.12
C TRP A 280 8.93 -18.12 8.18
N ILE A 281 7.90 -17.35 8.50
CA ILE A 281 7.49 -16.21 7.71
C ILE A 281 7.54 -14.98 8.59
N ARG A 282 8.15 -13.91 8.05
CA ARG A 282 7.98 -12.56 8.54
C ARG A 282 7.03 -11.85 7.58
N ARG A 283 5.90 -11.38 8.10
CA ARG A 283 4.94 -10.56 7.33
C ARG A 283 5.02 -9.13 7.77
N VAL A 284 5.04 -8.23 6.81
CA VAL A 284 4.86 -6.79 7.01
C VAL A 284 3.67 -6.35 6.20
N TRP A 285 2.63 -5.89 6.88
CA TRP A 285 1.53 -5.21 6.25
C TRP A 285 1.73 -3.71 6.32
N THR A 286 1.48 -3.04 5.19
CA THR A 286 1.41 -1.58 5.10
C THR A 286 0.04 -1.21 4.57
N LEU A 287 -0.68 -0.41 5.36
CA LEU A 287 -1.95 0.19 4.98
C LEU A 287 -1.72 1.67 4.73
N GLU A 288 -2.02 2.11 3.51
CA GLU A 288 -1.94 3.49 3.08
C GLU A 288 -3.27 3.92 2.45
N MET A 289 -3.53 5.22 2.46
CA MET A 289 -4.64 5.82 1.72
C MET A 289 -4.11 6.79 0.68
N SER A 290 -4.55 6.61 -0.56
CA SER A 290 -4.38 7.57 -1.66
C SER A 290 -5.68 8.32 -1.89
N VAL A 291 -5.58 9.56 -2.36
CA VAL A 291 -6.75 10.39 -2.72
C VAL A 291 -6.54 10.91 -4.13
N ILE A 292 -7.53 10.70 -5.00
CA ILE A 292 -7.53 11.21 -6.37
C ILE A 292 -8.64 12.26 -6.53
N GLY A 293 -8.45 13.21 -7.45
CA GLY A 293 -9.33 14.38 -7.62
C GLY A 293 -8.91 15.64 -6.84
N LEU A 294 -7.63 15.71 -6.44
CA LEU A 294 -7.03 16.94 -5.91
C LEU A 294 -6.66 17.87 -7.08
N ARG A 295 -7.65 18.53 -7.70
CA ARG A 295 -7.39 19.70 -8.56
C ARG A 295 -7.63 20.98 -7.76
#